data_AF-A0A0G2FRA9-F1
#
_entry.id   AF-A0A0G2FRA9-F1
#
_cell.length_a   1.000
_cell.length_b   1.000
_cell.length_c   1.000
_cell.angle_alpha   90.00
_cell.angle_beta   90.00
_cell.angle_gamma   90.00
#
_symmetry.space_group_name_H-M   'P 1'
#
loop_
_entity.id
_entity.type
_entity.pdbx_description
1 polymer ?
#
loop_
_entity_poly.entity_id
_entity_poly.type
_entity_poly.pdbx_seq_one_letter_code
_entity_poly.pdbx_strand_id
1 'polypeptide(L)'
;MTAQLGAMRSEGLGGSGPGFEEKGQGETEFVPIPKGRTWSKSIVPLPPTLEDEFQCLKESFTVTTGMLKEIVDQFEKELAEGLEKDFQNIAMYPTWVFGFPSGHEQGQFLTIDLGGTNLRVCWITLSGHDHQPDVMQDTYRVPEHIKTGSADELWDLIADSLQDFLEKHELQGTEDEPLPLGFTFSYPVQQDYIDRGRLVTWTKGFDIKGVEQEDVVIQLGEAFSRRKLPVRIIALINDTVGAMIASAYKDPETIIGAIFGTGCNAAYMEDVGSIPKISGSGLAPELPLAINCEYGAFDNSHRVLPRTKHDIEIDEESAKPGEQAFEKMSAGLYLGELFRLVVLDLHERGILFKGCDLPKLKETYCMDTGFLSCLENDPLEARQARYQATLGFEPTPAEVEFSRLLAEVIAVRGARLCACGIAAICRRKGVRSGHVAADGSVANKHPKFKARWSEALGEILDWPAGRESDPITITSAEDGSGIGAAIITSMTMANIRAGDLKGVRDGGQYIGKQ
;
A
#
# COMPACT_ATOMS: atom_id res chain seq x y z
N MET A 1 6.23 -53.01 34.20
CA MET A 1 5.30 -53.77 35.07
C MET A 1 5.19 -53.01 36.39
N THR A 2 3.96 -52.88 36.90
CA THR A 2 3.54 -52.30 38.20
C THR A 2 3.87 -50.81 38.41
N ALA A 3 2.95 -49.83 38.34
CA ALA A 3 1.65 -49.63 38.99
C ALA A 3 1.72 -48.66 40.18
N GLN A 4 0.67 -47.85 40.24
CA GLN A 4 0.05 -47.17 41.38
C GLN A 4 0.46 -45.73 41.75
N LEU A 5 -0.59 -44.92 41.59
CA LEU A 5 -0.88 -43.60 42.14
C LEU A 5 -0.66 -43.49 43.64
N GLY A 6 -0.19 -42.31 44.05
CA GLY A 6 -0.32 -41.78 45.40
C GLY A 6 -0.64 -40.28 45.32
N ALA A 7 -1.86 -39.91 45.69
CA ALA A 7 -2.26 -38.53 45.92
C ALA A 7 -2.01 -38.16 47.39
N MET A 8 -1.46 -36.97 47.66
CA MET A 8 -2.04 -35.95 48.57
C MET A 8 -1.06 -34.79 48.90
N ARG A 9 -1.52 -33.58 48.54
CA ARG A 9 -1.50 -32.29 49.28
C ARG A 9 -0.19 -31.64 49.76
N SER A 10 0.05 -30.43 49.26
CA SER A 10 0.29 -29.18 50.03
C SER A 10 0.09 -27.98 49.08
N GLU A 11 -1.01 -27.24 49.25
CA GLU A 11 -1.06 -25.87 49.83
C GLU A 11 -0.31 -24.78 49.04
N GLY A 12 -1.11 -23.95 48.35
CA GLY A 12 -1.06 -22.49 48.51
C GLY A 12 -0.10 -21.69 47.63
N LEU A 13 -0.67 -20.96 46.66
CA LEU A 13 -0.58 -19.49 46.47
C LEU A 13 -0.71 -19.16 44.97
N GLY A 14 -1.83 -18.56 44.58
CA GLY A 14 -2.03 -18.06 43.21
C GLY A 14 -3.23 -17.12 43.16
N GLY A 15 -2.92 -15.82 43.19
CA GLY A 15 -3.90 -14.74 43.18
C GLY A 15 -4.74 -14.69 41.91
N SER A 16 -6.01 -14.35 42.11
CA SER A 16 -7.01 -14.06 41.11
C SER A 16 -6.71 -12.75 40.36
N GLY A 17 -6.42 -12.84 39.07
CA GLY A 17 -6.60 -11.77 38.09
C GLY A 17 -7.88 -12.04 37.28
N PRO A 18 -8.71 -11.03 36.96
CA PRO A 18 -9.95 -11.25 36.24
C PRO A 18 -9.66 -11.59 34.78
N GLY A 19 -10.24 -12.69 34.30
CA GLY A 19 -10.21 -13.10 32.91
C GLY A 19 -10.97 -12.12 32.03
N PHE A 20 -10.36 -11.73 30.92
CA PHE A 20 -11.04 -11.09 29.81
C PHE A 20 -11.90 -12.16 29.10
N GLU A 21 -13.21 -12.09 29.29
CA GLU A 21 -14.17 -12.77 28.43
C GLU A 21 -14.27 -12.02 27.10
N GLU A 22 -13.93 -12.71 26.01
CA GLU A 22 -14.26 -12.30 24.64
C GLU A 22 -15.79 -12.22 24.50
N LYS A 23 -16.32 -11.00 24.53
CA LYS A 23 -17.70 -10.75 24.10
C LYS A 23 -17.73 -10.68 22.57
N GLY A 24 -18.56 -11.56 22.01
CA GLY A 24 -18.80 -11.70 20.58
C GLY A 24 -19.09 -10.39 19.87
N GLN A 25 -18.58 -10.32 18.65
CA GLN A 25 -18.83 -9.28 17.66
C GLN A 25 -20.35 -9.16 17.47
N GLY A 26 -20.92 -8.06 17.97
CA GLY A 26 -22.24 -7.64 17.59
C GLY A 26 -22.19 -7.17 16.14
N GLU A 27 -22.95 -7.83 15.28
CA GLU A 27 -23.27 -7.36 13.93
C GLU A 27 -23.71 -5.90 14.02
N THR A 28 -22.93 -5.01 13.42
CA THR A 28 -23.31 -3.62 13.26
C THR A 28 -24.33 -3.56 12.13
N GLU A 29 -25.60 -3.30 12.48
CA GLU A 29 -26.63 -2.99 11.49
C GLU A 29 -26.13 -1.88 10.55
N PHE A 30 -25.97 -2.21 9.28
CA PHE A 30 -25.69 -1.25 8.21
C PHE A 30 -26.89 -0.32 8.08
N VAL A 31 -26.81 0.86 8.70
CA VAL A 31 -27.75 1.95 8.44
C VAL A 31 -27.30 2.64 7.14
N PRO A 32 -28.12 2.68 6.08
CA PRO A 32 -27.75 3.35 4.83
C PRO A 32 -27.54 4.84 5.08
N ILE A 33 -26.32 5.33 4.81
CA ILE A 33 -26.03 6.76 4.83
C ILE A 33 -26.77 7.39 3.63
N PRO A 34 -27.54 8.48 3.81
CA PRO A 34 -28.19 9.18 2.69
C PRO A 34 -27.14 9.64 1.67
N LYS A 35 -27.26 9.17 0.43
CA LYS A 35 -26.35 9.49 -0.68
C LYS A 35 -26.48 10.97 -1.08
N GLY A 36 -25.35 11.69 -1.10
CA GLY A 36 -25.22 13.13 -1.34
C GLY A 36 -24.35 13.78 -0.26
N ARG A 37 -23.47 14.73 -0.64
CA ARG A 37 -22.50 15.44 0.24
C ARG A 37 -23.14 15.94 1.54
N THR A 38 -23.22 15.07 2.53
CA THR A 38 -23.73 15.38 3.86
C THR A 38 -22.51 15.48 4.76
N TRP A 39 -21.88 16.66 4.71
CA TRP A 39 -20.95 17.06 5.75
C TRP A 39 -21.65 16.90 7.10
N SER A 40 -20.98 16.29 8.07
CA SER A 40 -21.55 16.23 9.40
C SER A 40 -21.80 17.65 9.91
N LYS A 41 -22.93 17.85 10.58
CA LYS A 41 -23.24 19.13 11.21
C LYS A 41 -22.38 19.30 12.45
N SER A 42 -22.02 20.54 12.75
CA SER A 42 -21.37 20.86 14.01
C SER A 42 -22.24 20.42 15.19
N ILE A 43 -21.67 19.65 16.12
CA ILE A 43 -22.37 19.19 17.33
C ILE A 43 -22.26 20.26 18.43
N VAL A 44 -21.18 21.05 18.39
CA VAL A 44 -20.92 22.20 19.27
C VAL A 44 -20.93 23.46 18.41
N PRO A 45 -21.66 24.53 18.78
CA PRO A 45 -21.61 25.79 18.03
C PRO A 45 -20.19 26.35 18.00
N LEU A 46 -19.68 26.66 16.79
CA LEU A 46 -18.40 27.34 16.65
C LEU A 46 -18.57 28.85 16.90
N PRO A 47 -17.63 29.50 17.60
CA PRO A 47 -17.51 30.95 17.62
C PRO A 47 -17.44 31.51 16.19
N PRO A 48 -17.97 32.72 15.91
CA PRO A 48 -18.01 33.28 14.56
C PRO A 48 -16.66 33.26 13.83
N THR A 49 -15.57 33.58 14.53
CA THR A 49 -14.22 33.56 13.95
C THR A 49 -13.76 32.16 13.53
N LEU A 50 -14.12 31.12 14.28
CA LEU A 50 -13.79 29.73 13.93
C LEU A 50 -14.71 29.21 12.83
N GLU A 51 -15.97 29.62 12.81
CA GLU A 51 -16.92 29.27 11.75
C GLU A 51 -16.47 29.87 10.41
N ASP A 52 -16.15 31.17 10.37
CA ASP A 52 -15.70 31.85 9.14
C ASP A 52 -14.41 31.21 8.59
N GLU A 53 -13.45 30.90 9.47
CA GLU A 53 -12.21 30.23 9.08
C GLU A 53 -12.47 28.80 8.59
N PHE A 54 -13.37 28.07 9.26
CA PHE A 54 -13.75 26.72 8.84
C PHE A 54 -14.37 26.72 7.45
N GLN A 55 -15.25 27.68 7.13
CA GLN A 55 -15.85 27.76 5.79
C GLN A 55 -14.78 28.02 4.72
N CYS A 56 -13.83 28.94 4.96
CA CYS A 56 -12.71 29.18 4.04
C CYS A 56 -11.88 27.91 3.81
N LEU A 57 -11.51 27.18 4.88
CA LEU A 57 -10.76 25.94 4.78
C LEU A 57 -11.56 24.85 4.05
N LYS A 58 -12.83 24.70 4.40
CA LYS A 58 -13.74 23.76 3.75
C LYS A 58 -13.85 24.01 2.25
N GLU A 59 -13.98 25.25 1.82
CA GLU A 59 -13.98 25.61 0.41
C GLU A 59 -12.65 25.23 -0.27
N SER A 60 -11.51 25.56 0.36
CA SER A 60 -10.19 25.28 -0.19
C SER A 60 -9.86 23.78 -0.35
N PHE A 61 -10.37 22.94 0.55
CA PHE A 61 -10.14 21.50 0.54
C PHE A 61 -11.22 20.70 -0.21
N THR A 62 -12.33 21.33 -0.61
CA THR A 62 -13.42 20.64 -1.28
C THR A 62 -13.03 20.28 -2.72
N VAL A 63 -12.91 18.98 -3.00
CA VAL A 63 -12.74 18.48 -4.37
C VAL A 63 -14.12 18.25 -5.00
N THR A 64 -14.54 19.12 -5.90
CA THR A 64 -15.86 18.99 -6.55
C THR A 64 -15.91 17.87 -7.58
N THR A 65 -17.11 17.44 -7.99
CA THR A 65 -17.30 16.47 -9.07
C THR A 65 -16.65 16.91 -10.38
N GLY A 66 -16.74 18.21 -10.71
CA GLY A 66 -16.09 18.76 -11.90
C GLY A 66 -14.57 18.62 -11.83
N MET A 67 -13.98 18.96 -10.66
CA MET A 67 -12.55 18.78 -10.43
C MET A 67 -12.13 17.31 -10.49
N LEU A 68 -12.93 16.39 -9.92
CA LEU A 68 -12.63 14.96 -10.02
C LEU A 68 -12.55 14.49 -11.47
N LYS A 69 -13.50 14.92 -12.32
CA LYS A 69 -13.49 14.56 -13.74
C LYS A 69 -12.28 15.15 -14.48
N GLU A 70 -11.95 16.41 -14.19
CA GLU A 70 -10.75 17.06 -14.75
C GLU A 70 -9.45 16.35 -14.34
N ILE A 71 -9.32 16.01 -13.05
CA ILE A 71 -8.19 15.24 -12.53
C ILE A 71 -8.09 13.91 -13.26
N VAL A 72 -9.19 13.17 -13.38
CA VAL A 72 -9.23 11.85 -14.04
C VAL A 72 -8.89 11.94 -15.53
N ASP A 73 -9.36 12.98 -16.23
CA ASP A 73 -9.01 13.21 -17.63
C ASP A 73 -7.50 13.47 -17.82
N GLN A 74 -6.86 14.16 -16.88
CA GLN A 74 -5.40 14.34 -16.89
C GLN A 74 -4.67 13.06 -16.46
N PHE A 75 -5.20 12.33 -15.50
CA PHE A 75 -4.67 11.06 -15.04
C PHE A 75 -4.63 10.02 -16.18
N GLU A 76 -5.71 9.91 -16.97
CA GLU A 76 -5.74 9.03 -18.14
C GLU A 76 -4.67 9.36 -19.18
N LYS A 77 -4.36 10.66 -19.37
CA LYS A 77 -3.27 11.09 -20.26
C LYS A 77 -1.91 10.68 -19.71
N GLU A 78 -1.64 10.91 -18.43
CA GLU A 78 -0.34 10.55 -17.83
C GLU A 78 -0.14 9.03 -17.75
N LEU A 79 -1.21 8.24 -17.57
CA LEU A 79 -1.15 6.78 -17.73
C LEU A 79 -0.77 6.39 -19.17
N ALA A 80 -1.36 7.07 -20.17
CA ALA A 80 -1.03 6.82 -21.57
C ALA A 80 0.42 7.19 -21.90
N GLU A 81 0.88 8.35 -21.43
CA GLU A 81 2.25 8.83 -21.60
C GLU A 81 3.25 7.84 -20.98
N GLY A 82 2.99 7.36 -19.77
CA GLY A 82 3.85 6.37 -19.08
C GLY A 82 3.93 5.01 -19.79
N LEU A 83 2.89 4.60 -20.51
CA LEU A 83 2.92 3.41 -21.36
C LEU A 83 3.63 3.66 -22.70
N GLU A 84 3.65 4.90 -23.17
CA GLU A 84 4.30 5.27 -24.42
C GLU A 84 5.82 5.33 -24.28
N LYS A 85 6.33 5.90 -23.18
CA LYS A 85 7.77 6.13 -22.95
C LYS A 85 8.12 6.01 -21.47
N ASP A 86 9.39 5.70 -21.19
CA ASP A 86 9.92 5.76 -19.82
C ASP A 86 10.09 7.21 -19.33
N PHE A 87 10.37 7.37 -18.03
CA PHE A 87 10.67 8.65 -17.37
C PHE A 87 9.56 9.72 -17.52
N GLN A 88 8.30 9.29 -17.54
CA GLN A 88 7.13 10.17 -17.38
C GLN A 88 6.76 10.29 -15.90
N ASN A 89 5.88 11.23 -15.55
CA ASN A 89 5.39 11.40 -14.18
C ASN A 89 4.84 10.08 -13.61
N ILE A 90 3.88 9.47 -14.29
CA ILE A 90 3.44 8.11 -13.98
C ILE A 90 4.30 7.13 -14.78
N ALA A 91 4.99 6.23 -14.09
CA ALA A 91 6.02 5.41 -14.71
C ALA A 91 5.46 4.22 -15.52
N MET A 92 4.37 3.61 -15.07
CA MET A 92 3.71 2.47 -15.74
C MET A 92 4.67 1.32 -16.06
N TYR A 93 5.38 0.80 -15.06
CA TYR A 93 6.39 -0.24 -15.24
C TYR A 93 5.76 -1.58 -15.68
N PRO A 94 6.17 -2.14 -16.84
CA PRO A 94 5.80 -3.50 -17.24
C PRO A 94 6.51 -4.51 -16.33
N THR A 95 5.76 -5.43 -15.71
CA THR A 95 6.32 -6.30 -14.65
C THR A 95 6.67 -7.70 -15.13
N TRP A 96 6.31 -8.03 -16.38
CA TRP A 96 6.48 -9.35 -17.00
C TRP A 96 5.69 -10.47 -16.32
N VAL A 97 4.70 -10.11 -15.50
CA VAL A 97 3.67 -11.02 -15.00
C VAL A 97 2.53 -11.07 -16.00
N PHE A 98 2.32 -12.23 -16.62
CA PHE A 98 1.33 -12.40 -17.69
C PHE A 98 0.02 -13.02 -17.17
N GLY A 99 -1.08 -12.29 -17.33
CA GLY A 99 -2.41 -12.74 -16.95
C GLY A 99 -2.65 -12.86 -15.45
N PHE A 100 -3.89 -13.19 -15.10
CA PHE A 100 -4.31 -13.50 -13.73
C PHE A 100 -4.03 -14.97 -13.39
N PRO A 101 -3.89 -15.30 -12.10
CA PRO A 101 -3.73 -16.69 -11.69
C PRO A 101 -4.97 -17.52 -12.06
N SER A 102 -4.75 -18.80 -12.31
CA SER A 102 -5.80 -19.77 -12.61
C SER A 102 -6.58 -20.23 -11.37
N GLY A 103 -6.01 -20.03 -10.17
CA GLY A 103 -6.53 -20.60 -8.92
C GLY A 103 -6.12 -22.06 -8.71
N HIS A 104 -5.31 -22.64 -9.61
CA HIS A 104 -4.83 -24.02 -9.52
C HIS A 104 -3.33 -24.12 -9.24
N GLU A 105 -2.67 -22.98 -9.01
CA GLU A 105 -1.26 -22.90 -8.66
C GLU A 105 -0.97 -23.76 -7.43
N GLN A 106 0.08 -24.57 -7.56
CA GLN A 106 0.51 -25.54 -6.54
C GLN A 106 2.03 -25.53 -6.42
N GLY A 107 2.53 -25.98 -5.28
CA GLY A 107 3.95 -26.14 -5.02
C GLY A 107 4.41 -25.35 -3.80
N GLN A 108 5.72 -25.35 -3.58
CA GLN A 108 6.33 -24.73 -2.42
C GLN A 108 7.37 -23.70 -2.86
N PHE A 109 7.31 -22.51 -2.29
CA PHE A 109 8.07 -21.36 -2.77
C PHE A 109 8.64 -20.57 -1.60
N LEU A 110 9.91 -20.18 -1.72
CA LEU A 110 10.48 -19.15 -0.86
C LEU A 110 9.99 -17.79 -1.34
N THR A 111 9.76 -16.90 -0.40
CA THR A 111 9.54 -15.48 -0.70
C THR A 111 10.36 -14.62 0.25
N ILE A 112 10.89 -13.53 -0.29
CA ILE A 112 11.57 -12.50 0.48
C ILE A 112 10.84 -11.18 0.24
N ASP A 113 10.51 -10.48 1.32
CA ASP A 113 9.90 -9.16 1.29
C ASP A 113 10.75 -8.18 2.08
N LEU A 114 11.40 -7.24 1.37
CA LEU A 114 12.21 -6.19 1.97
C LEU A 114 11.34 -4.97 2.30
N GLY A 115 10.85 -4.91 3.54
CA GLY A 115 10.18 -3.75 4.09
C GLY A 115 11.14 -2.70 4.66
N GLY A 116 10.58 -1.55 5.05
CA GLY A 116 11.38 -0.42 5.56
C GLY A 116 11.93 -0.60 6.98
N THR A 117 11.38 -1.52 7.76
CA THR A 117 11.81 -1.78 9.15
C THR A 117 12.21 -3.24 9.35
N ASN A 118 11.56 -4.14 8.62
CA ASN A 118 11.76 -5.56 8.72
C ASN A 118 11.88 -6.17 7.34
N LEU A 119 12.73 -7.19 7.25
CA LEU A 119 12.78 -8.17 6.18
C LEU A 119 11.93 -9.36 6.60
N ARG A 120 11.08 -9.85 5.71
CA ARG A 120 10.29 -11.07 5.95
C ARG A 120 10.73 -12.15 4.98
N VAL A 121 10.97 -13.36 5.51
CA VAL A 121 11.28 -14.55 4.72
C VAL A 121 10.17 -15.56 4.98
N CYS A 122 9.55 -16.09 3.92
CA CYS A 122 8.49 -17.08 4.03
C CYS A 122 8.77 -18.31 3.17
N TRP A 123 8.33 -19.47 3.65
CA TRP A 123 8.11 -20.69 2.88
C TRP A 123 6.60 -20.90 2.75
N ILE A 124 6.10 -20.85 1.53
CA ILE A 124 4.67 -20.84 1.22
C ILE A 124 4.32 -22.08 0.41
N THR A 125 3.35 -22.86 0.88
CA THR A 125 2.79 -24.01 0.15
C THR A 125 1.44 -23.63 -0.45
N LEU A 126 1.36 -23.63 -1.78
CA LEU A 126 0.13 -23.44 -2.54
C LEU A 126 -0.52 -24.79 -2.85
N SER A 127 -1.83 -24.89 -2.65
CA SER A 127 -2.62 -26.12 -2.83
C SER A 127 -3.89 -25.91 -3.68
N GLY A 128 -3.93 -24.89 -4.54
CA GLY A 128 -5.15 -24.44 -5.23
C GLY A 128 -6.02 -23.51 -4.36
N HIS A 129 -6.93 -22.76 -5.00
CA HIS A 129 -7.72 -21.69 -4.39
C HIS A 129 -8.73 -22.17 -3.33
N ASP A 130 -9.15 -23.45 -3.40
CA ASP A 130 -10.03 -24.09 -2.41
C ASP A 130 -9.34 -24.26 -1.04
N HIS A 131 -8.02 -24.10 -0.96
CA HIS A 131 -7.23 -24.27 0.24
C HIS A 131 -6.52 -22.97 0.62
N GLN A 132 -6.50 -22.65 1.91
CA GLN A 132 -5.65 -21.57 2.39
C GLN A 132 -4.18 -21.96 2.21
N PRO A 133 -3.33 -21.06 1.68
CA PRO A 133 -1.89 -21.28 1.65
C PRO A 133 -1.33 -21.55 3.05
N ASP A 134 -0.46 -22.54 3.16
CA ASP A 134 0.32 -22.75 4.37
C ASP A 134 1.55 -21.84 4.34
N VAL A 135 1.77 -21.09 5.42
CA VAL A 135 2.78 -20.03 5.49
C VAL A 135 3.63 -20.22 6.72
N MET A 136 4.89 -20.61 6.51
CA MET A 136 5.94 -20.59 7.52
C MET A 136 6.79 -19.36 7.29
N GLN A 137 6.92 -18.48 8.30
CA GLN A 137 7.59 -17.19 8.12
C GLN A 137 8.46 -16.80 9.32
N ASP A 138 9.53 -16.07 9.05
CA ASP A 138 10.29 -15.33 10.04
C ASP A 138 10.45 -13.86 9.64
N THR A 139 10.69 -13.02 10.65
CA THR A 139 10.88 -11.59 10.49
C THR A 139 12.23 -11.18 11.08
N TYR A 140 13.02 -10.50 10.28
CA TYR A 140 14.36 -10.04 10.60
C TYR A 140 14.36 -8.51 10.62
N ARG A 141 14.85 -7.92 11.71
CA ARG A 141 14.90 -6.45 11.83
C ARG A 141 15.98 -5.91 10.90
N VAL A 142 15.63 -4.90 10.08
CA VAL A 142 16.62 -4.14 9.29
C VAL A 142 17.26 -3.10 10.21
N PRO A 143 18.58 -3.18 10.49
CA PRO A 143 19.26 -2.18 11.30
C PRO A 143 19.26 -0.81 10.62
N GLU A 144 19.14 0.27 11.39
CA GLU A 144 19.01 1.63 10.84
C GLU A 144 20.23 2.06 10.01
N HIS A 145 21.43 1.60 10.38
CA HIS A 145 22.65 1.91 9.63
C HIS A 145 22.67 1.28 8.23
N ILE A 146 21.95 0.17 8.01
CA ILE A 146 21.89 -0.48 6.70
C ILE A 146 21.17 0.40 5.68
N LYS A 147 20.17 1.19 6.11
CA LYS A 147 19.38 2.05 5.22
C LYS A 147 20.20 3.15 4.55
N THR A 148 21.37 3.48 5.09
CA THR A 148 22.29 4.50 4.57
C THR A 148 23.70 3.93 4.30
N GLY A 149 23.79 2.60 4.30
CA GLY A 149 25.04 1.86 4.14
C GLY A 149 25.39 1.61 2.67
N SER A 150 26.01 0.46 2.43
CA SER A 150 26.44 -0.03 1.12
C SER A 150 25.57 -1.18 0.62
N ALA A 151 25.60 -1.42 -0.70
CA ALA A 151 24.95 -2.56 -1.34
C ALA A 151 25.33 -3.89 -0.67
N ASP A 152 26.64 -4.12 -0.42
CA ASP A 152 27.13 -5.35 0.19
C ASP A 152 26.50 -5.59 1.57
N GLU A 153 26.42 -4.56 2.42
CA GLU A 153 25.81 -4.67 3.75
C GLU A 153 24.32 -5.06 3.68
N LEU A 154 23.56 -4.49 2.73
CA LEU A 154 22.16 -4.86 2.52
C LEU A 154 22.03 -6.31 2.03
N TRP A 155 22.76 -6.67 0.98
CA TRP A 155 22.62 -7.98 0.36
C TRP A 155 23.15 -9.10 1.25
N ASP A 156 24.20 -8.83 2.03
CA ASP A 156 24.69 -9.75 3.05
C ASP A 156 23.68 -9.95 4.17
N LEU A 157 23.00 -8.90 4.65
CA LEU A 157 21.92 -9.04 5.63
C LEU A 157 20.78 -9.94 5.12
N ILE A 158 20.34 -9.74 3.87
CA ILE A 158 19.27 -10.55 3.28
C ILE A 158 19.72 -12.00 3.13
N ALA A 159 20.96 -12.23 2.68
CA ALA A 159 21.49 -13.56 2.50
C ALA A 159 21.75 -14.30 3.82
N ASP A 160 22.22 -13.61 4.86
CA ASP A 160 22.36 -14.16 6.22
C ASP A 160 20.98 -14.52 6.80
N SER A 161 19.98 -13.65 6.60
CA SER A 161 18.61 -13.90 7.07
C SER A 161 17.98 -15.10 6.37
N LEU A 162 18.19 -15.24 5.06
CA LEU A 162 17.73 -16.41 4.31
C LEU A 162 18.44 -17.68 4.78
N GLN A 163 19.76 -17.62 5.02
CA GLN A 163 20.51 -18.76 5.53
C GLN A 163 19.96 -19.25 6.89
N ASP A 164 19.79 -18.31 7.83
CA ASP A 164 19.20 -18.61 9.14
C ASP A 164 17.81 -19.26 9.01
N PHE A 165 16.97 -18.73 8.14
CA PHE A 165 15.64 -19.29 7.88
C PHE A 165 15.70 -20.74 7.35
N LEU A 166 16.55 -21.00 6.36
CA LEU A 166 16.71 -22.34 5.78
C LEU A 166 17.23 -23.36 6.81
N GLU A 167 18.21 -22.96 7.62
CA GLU A 167 18.78 -23.82 8.68
C GLU A 167 17.78 -24.10 9.79
N LYS A 168 17.07 -23.07 10.26
CA LYS A 168 16.09 -23.15 11.35
C LYS A 168 14.90 -24.04 11.00
N HIS A 169 14.43 -23.99 9.76
CA HIS A 169 13.27 -24.77 9.31
C HIS A 169 13.66 -26.02 8.51
N GLU A 170 14.94 -26.38 8.52
CA GLU A 170 15.48 -27.59 7.89
C GLU A 170 15.12 -27.72 6.39
N LEU A 171 15.03 -26.58 5.69
CA LEU A 171 14.70 -26.54 4.27
C LEU A 171 15.94 -26.83 3.42
N GLN A 172 15.86 -27.87 2.59
CA GLN A 172 16.98 -28.32 1.77
C GLN A 172 16.67 -28.19 0.28
N GLY A 173 17.57 -27.54 -0.45
CA GLY A 173 17.66 -27.59 -1.90
C GLY A 173 19.04 -28.13 -2.33
N THR A 174 19.21 -28.37 -3.62
CA THR A 174 20.52 -28.73 -4.20
C THR A 174 20.91 -27.75 -5.30
N GLU A 175 22.16 -27.82 -5.79
CA GLU A 175 22.55 -27.02 -6.97
C GLU A 175 21.74 -27.42 -8.22
N ASP A 176 21.35 -28.69 -8.32
CA ASP A 176 20.56 -29.21 -9.44
C ASP A 176 19.06 -28.93 -9.30
N GLU A 177 18.56 -28.88 -8.07
CA GLU A 177 17.18 -28.61 -7.68
C GLU A 177 17.14 -27.51 -6.60
N PRO A 178 17.45 -26.25 -6.97
CA PRO A 178 17.43 -25.15 -6.02
C PRO A 178 15.99 -24.76 -5.65
N LEU A 179 15.80 -24.26 -4.44
CA LEU A 179 14.50 -23.79 -3.96
C LEU A 179 14.09 -22.51 -4.74
N PRO A 180 12.87 -22.48 -5.33
CA PRO A 180 12.42 -21.34 -6.10
C PRO A 180 12.04 -20.18 -5.18
N LEU A 181 12.52 -18.97 -5.51
CA LEU A 181 12.37 -17.77 -4.71
C LEU A 181 11.71 -16.65 -5.50
N GLY A 182 10.62 -16.10 -4.95
CA GLY A 182 10.04 -14.83 -5.36
C GLY A 182 10.58 -13.70 -4.49
N PHE A 183 11.18 -12.68 -5.10
CA PHE A 183 11.72 -11.53 -4.38
C PHE A 183 10.77 -10.33 -4.53
N THR A 184 10.04 -10.02 -3.47
CA THR A 184 9.26 -8.78 -3.40
C THR A 184 10.18 -7.62 -3.01
N PHE A 185 10.28 -6.66 -3.93
CA PHE A 185 11.11 -5.48 -3.77
C PHE A 185 10.28 -4.24 -4.10
N SER A 186 9.66 -3.68 -3.06
CA SER A 186 8.66 -2.61 -3.16
C SER A 186 9.27 -1.21 -3.35
N TYR A 187 10.09 -1.07 -4.38
CA TYR A 187 10.70 0.19 -4.81
C TYR A 187 10.47 0.38 -6.31
N PRO A 188 10.60 1.60 -6.85
CA PRO A 188 10.53 1.82 -8.29
C PRO A 188 11.64 1.06 -9.02
N VAL A 189 11.26 0.04 -9.78
CA VAL A 189 12.18 -0.81 -10.55
C VAL A 189 11.80 -0.79 -12.02
N GLN A 190 12.79 -0.56 -12.88
CA GLN A 190 12.65 -0.79 -14.31
C GLN A 190 12.99 -2.25 -14.63
N GLN A 191 12.01 -2.98 -15.17
CA GLN A 191 12.13 -4.40 -15.47
C GLN A 191 11.99 -4.64 -16.98
N ASP A 192 13.00 -5.28 -17.57
CA ASP A 192 12.94 -5.83 -18.94
C ASP A 192 12.59 -7.32 -18.95
N TYR A 193 12.66 -7.96 -17.77
CA TYR A 193 12.34 -9.38 -17.54
C TYR A 193 11.82 -9.53 -16.11
N ILE A 194 11.04 -10.58 -15.85
CA ILE A 194 10.53 -10.87 -14.50
C ILE A 194 11.64 -11.25 -13.52
N ASP A 195 12.75 -11.82 -14.02
CA ASP A 195 13.92 -12.27 -13.24
C ASP A 195 15.08 -11.26 -13.27
N ARG A 196 14.77 -10.00 -13.59
CA ARG A 196 15.70 -8.87 -13.62
C ARG A 196 15.02 -7.58 -13.17
N GLY A 197 15.81 -6.64 -12.69
CA GLY A 197 15.26 -5.33 -12.35
C GLY A 197 16.29 -4.35 -11.88
N ARG A 198 16.29 -3.17 -12.51
CA ARG A 198 17.14 -2.06 -12.14
C ARG A 198 16.41 -1.15 -11.18
N LEU A 199 16.95 -0.94 -9.97
CA LEU A 199 16.40 0.07 -9.06
C LEU A 199 16.52 1.45 -9.72
N VAL A 200 15.41 2.19 -9.81
CA VAL A 200 15.43 3.55 -10.37
C VAL A 200 15.92 4.53 -9.32
N THR A 201 15.25 4.56 -8.17
CA THR A 201 15.66 5.37 -7.04
C THR A 201 15.13 4.79 -5.74
N TRP A 202 15.88 4.99 -4.66
CA TRP A 202 15.40 4.66 -3.32
C TRP A 202 14.23 5.56 -2.91
N THR A 203 13.33 4.97 -2.13
CA THR A 203 12.20 5.64 -1.47
C THR A 203 12.13 5.17 -0.02
N LYS A 204 11.11 5.60 0.73
CA LYS A 204 10.82 5.09 2.09
C LYS A 204 11.99 5.23 3.09
N GLY A 205 12.84 6.24 2.91
CA GLY A 205 13.96 6.55 3.81
C GLY A 205 15.24 5.73 3.59
N PHE A 206 15.32 4.98 2.49
CA PHE A 206 16.55 4.29 2.08
C PHE A 206 17.42 5.24 1.23
N ASP A 207 18.73 5.12 1.40
CA ASP A 207 19.78 5.83 0.65
C ASP A 207 21.06 4.96 0.63
N ILE A 208 20.94 3.77 0.02
CA ILE A 208 22.00 2.76 0.03
C ILE A 208 22.89 2.93 -1.20
N LYS A 209 24.19 3.10 -0.97
CA LYS A 209 25.17 3.35 -2.02
C LYS A 209 25.41 2.09 -2.87
N GLY A 210 25.42 2.28 -4.18
CA GLY A 210 25.76 1.23 -5.15
C GLY A 210 24.60 0.30 -5.53
N VAL A 211 23.35 0.70 -5.28
CA VAL A 211 22.15 -0.08 -5.67
C VAL A 211 21.31 0.64 -6.72
N GLU A 212 21.14 1.96 -6.61
CA GLU A 212 20.43 2.72 -7.65
C GLU A 212 21.12 2.55 -9.00
N GLN A 213 20.32 2.34 -10.03
CA GLN A 213 20.74 2.05 -11.41
C GLN A 213 21.44 0.70 -11.61
N GLU A 214 21.54 -0.14 -10.57
CA GLU A 214 22.08 -1.51 -10.65
C GLU A 214 20.96 -2.56 -10.64
N ASP A 215 21.27 -3.75 -11.16
CA ASP A 215 20.34 -4.88 -11.16
C ASP A 215 20.33 -5.58 -9.80
N VAL A 216 19.23 -5.43 -9.07
CA VAL A 216 19.10 -5.93 -7.69
C VAL A 216 19.06 -7.45 -7.61
N VAL A 217 18.60 -8.13 -8.67
CA VAL A 217 18.56 -9.59 -8.73
C VAL A 217 19.97 -10.15 -8.88
N ILE A 218 20.80 -9.51 -9.72
CA ILE A 218 22.20 -9.89 -9.89
C ILE A 218 22.97 -9.72 -8.58
N GLN A 219 22.89 -8.53 -7.96
CA GLN A 219 23.62 -8.26 -6.71
C GLN A 219 23.19 -9.20 -5.57
N LEU A 220 21.89 -9.44 -5.41
CA LEU A 220 21.38 -10.39 -4.41
C LEU A 220 21.82 -11.83 -4.73
N GLY A 221 21.78 -12.24 -6.00
CA GLY A 221 22.24 -13.54 -6.45
C GLY A 221 23.73 -13.78 -6.18
N GLU A 222 24.57 -12.75 -6.30
CA GLU A 222 25.98 -12.81 -5.91
C GLU A 222 26.14 -13.04 -4.40
N ALA A 223 25.36 -12.35 -3.57
CA ALA A 223 25.37 -12.54 -2.12
C ALA A 223 24.92 -13.95 -1.70
N PHE A 224 23.92 -14.52 -2.37
CA PHE A 224 23.52 -15.92 -2.20
C PHE A 224 24.61 -16.89 -2.63
N SER A 225 25.28 -16.61 -3.75
CA SER A 225 26.37 -17.43 -4.28
C SER A 225 27.57 -17.47 -3.34
N ARG A 226 27.94 -16.33 -2.72
CA ARG A 226 29.03 -16.26 -1.71
C ARG A 226 28.78 -17.20 -0.52
N ARG A 227 27.51 -17.40 -0.14
CA ARG A 227 27.07 -18.29 0.95
C ARG A 227 26.69 -19.70 0.48
N LYS A 228 26.74 -19.96 -0.83
CA LYS A 228 26.34 -21.23 -1.45
C LYS A 228 24.89 -21.63 -1.09
N LEU A 229 23.99 -20.65 -1.03
CA LEU A 229 22.59 -20.92 -0.72
C LEU A 229 21.93 -21.66 -1.90
N PRO A 230 21.23 -22.78 -1.66
CA PRO A 230 20.64 -23.60 -2.72
C PRO A 230 19.29 -23.03 -3.17
N VAL A 231 19.27 -21.75 -3.57
CA VAL A 231 18.07 -21.00 -3.93
C VAL A 231 18.22 -20.40 -5.32
N ARG A 232 17.09 -20.13 -5.98
CA ARG A 232 17.09 -19.36 -7.23
C ARG A 232 15.99 -18.34 -7.26
N ILE A 233 16.36 -17.11 -7.58
CA ILE A 233 15.41 -16.01 -7.80
C ILE A 233 14.71 -16.26 -9.13
N ILE A 234 13.42 -16.55 -9.09
CA ILE A 234 12.58 -16.81 -10.27
C ILE A 234 11.86 -15.55 -10.72
N ALA A 235 11.47 -14.70 -9.77
CA ALA A 235 10.72 -13.48 -10.05
C ALA A 235 11.12 -12.37 -9.08
N LEU A 236 11.26 -11.16 -9.61
CA LEU A 236 11.30 -9.89 -8.89
C LEU A 236 9.94 -9.21 -9.04
N ILE A 237 9.33 -8.85 -7.91
CA ILE A 237 7.91 -8.48 -7.83
C ILE A 237 7.75 -7.17 -7.07
N ASN A 238 6.82 -6.33 -7.51
CA ASN A 238 6.31 -5.21 -6.74
C ASN A 238 5.13 -5.66 -5.85
N ASP A 239 5.07 -5.19 -4.60
CA ASP A 239 4.02 -5.54 -3.64
C ASP A 239 2.59 -5.32 -4.16
N THR A 240 2.36 -4.26 -4.92
CA THR A 240 1.04 -3.89 -5.43
C THR A 240 0.58 -4.87 -6.51
N VAL A 241 1.50 -5.34 -7.35
CA VAL A 241 1.25 -6.42 -8.31
C VAL A 241 1.02 -7.74 -7.57
N GLY A 242 1.83 -8.03 -6.55
CA GLY A 242 1.64 -9.18 -5.69
C GLY A 242 0.26 -9.18 -5.05
N ALA A 243 -0.20 -8.05 -4.51
CA ALA A 243 -1.51 -7.91 -3.87
C ALA A 243 -2.65 -8.15 -4.87
N MET A 244 -2.54 -7.59 -6.09
CA MET A 244 -3.49 -7.86 -7.16
C MET A 244 -3.59 -9.36 -7.47
N ILE A 245 -2.45 -10.03 -7.64
CA ILE A 245 -2.41 -11.45 -8.00
C ILE A 245 -2.87 -12.34 -6.85
N ALA A 246 -2.46 -12.06 -5.61
CA ALA A 246 -2.90 -12.78 -4.42
C ALA A 246 -4.41 -12.70 -4.22
N SER A 247 -4.98 -11.51 -4.42
CA SER A 247 -6.43 -11.34 -4.32
C SER A 247 -7.16 -12.00 -5.47
N ALA A 248 -6.67 -11.87 -6.72
CA ALA A 248 -7.26 -12.53 -7.88
C ALA A 248 -7.28 -14.06 -7.77
N TYR A 249 -6.32 -14.65 -7.05
CA TYR A 249 -6.26 -16.08 -6.79
C TYR A 249 -7.43 -16.60 -5.94
N LYS A 250 -7.98 -15.77 -5.04
CA LYS A 250 -9.15 -16.11 -4.21
C LYS A 250 -10.46 -15.52 -4.75
N ASP A 251 -10.36 -14.39 -5.41
CA ASP A 251 -11.48 -13.59 -5.91
C ASP A 251 -11.23 -13.24 -7.39
N PRO A 252 -11.75 -14.06 -8.33
CA PRO A 252 -11.59 -13.85 -9.77
C PRO A 252 -12.19 -12.55 -10.30
N GLU A 253 -13.00 -11.82 -9.50
CA GLU A 253 -13.52 -10.51 -9.88
C GLU A 253 -12.51 -9.37 -9.59
N THR A 254 -11.34 -9.68 -9.01
CA THR A 254 -10.26 -8.70 -8.80
C THR A 254 -9.76 -8.14 -10.13
N ILE A 255 -9.86 -6.83 -10.29
CA ILE A 255 -9.43 -6.11 -11.50
C ILE A 255 -8.19 -5.24 -11.27
N ILE A 256 -7.98 -4.77 -10.04
CA ILE A 256 -6.92 -3.83 -9.66
C ILE A 256 -6.44 -4.18 -8.26
N GLY A 257 -5.12 -4.23 -8.06
CA GLY A 257 -4.51 -4.15 -6.73
C GLY A 257 -4.18 -2.69 -6.42
N ALA A 258 -4.52 -2.22 -5.22
CA ALA A 258 -4.28 -0.85 -4.80
C ALA A 258 -3.67 -0.78 -3.41
N ILE A 259 -2.78 0.19 -3.20
CA ILE A 259 -2.26 0.52 -1.88
C ILE A 259 -2.79 1.90 -1.50
N PHE A 260 -3.53 1.96 -0.40
CA PHE A 260 -4.02 3.18 0.24
C PHE A 260 -3.58 3.16 1.71
N GLY A 261 -2.31 3.48 1.95
CA GLY A 261 -1.67 3.37 3.26
C GLY A 261 -0.74 4.55 3.54
N THR A 262 0.48 4.26 4.00
CA THR A 262 1.54 5.27 4.16
C THR A 262 1.81 5.99 2.83
N GLY A 263 1.87 5.22 1.74
CA GLY A 263 1.93 5.73 0.37
C GLY A 263 0.69 5.34 -0.44
N CYS A 264 0.73 5.60 -1.74
CA CYS A 264 -0.32 5.17 -2.66
C CYS A 264 0.23 4.61 -3.97
N ASN A 265 -0.35 3.49 -4.42
CA ASN A 265 0.00 2.87 -5.70
C ASN A 265 -1.18 2.04 -6.25
N ALA A 266 -1.12 1.67 -7.53
CA ALA A 266 -1.99 0.63 -8.10
C ALA A 266 -1.27 -0.22 -9.14
N ALA A 267 -1.76 -1.45 -9.28
CA ALA A 267 -1.40 -2.37 -10.34
C ALA A 267 -2.66 -2.90 -11.03
N TYR A 268 -2.60 -3.07 -12.34
CA TYR A 268 -3.71 -3.60 -13.15
C TYR A 268 -3.18 -4.38 -14.35
N MET A 269 -4.06 -5.09 -15.04
CA MET A 269 -3.72 -5.83 -16.27
C MET A 269 -3.94 -4.96 -17.51
N GLU A 270 -2.88 -4.75 -18.29
CA GLU A 270 -2.93 -4.06 -19.59
C GLU A 270 -2.71 -5.05 -20.74
N ASP A 271 -3.21 -4.73 -21.94
CA ASP A 271 -2.93 -5.53 -23.13
C ASP A 271 -1.61 -5.06 -23.73
N VAL A 272 -0.69 -5.97 -24.06
CA VAL A 272 0.63 -5.64 -24.63
C VAL A 272 0.55 -4.67 -25.82
N GLY A 273 -0.48 -4.80 -26.68
CA GLY A 273 -0.70 -3.91 -27.82
C GLY A 273 -0.96 -2.45 -27.44
N SER A 274 -1.32 -2.19 -26.19
CA SER A 274 -1.55 -0.85 -25.60
C SER A 274 -0.31 -0.29 -24.90
N ILE A 275 0.86 -0.95 -25.03
CA ILE A 275 2.11 -0.59 -24.34
C ILE A 275 3.23 -0.29 -25.37
N PRO A 276 3.23 0.88 -26.03
CA PRO A 276 4.19 1.19 -27.10
C PRO A 276 5.66 1.03 -26.71
N LYS A 277 6.03 1.31 -25.44
CA LYS A 277 7.42 1.22 -24.99
C LYS A 277 8.02 -0.19 -25.02
N ILE A 278 7.18 -1.23 -25.10
CA ILE A 278 7.62 -2.64 -25.27
C ILE A 278 7.23 -3.23 -26.63
N SER A 279 6.84 -2.41 -27.61
CA SER A 279 6.42 -2.88 -28.95
C SER A 279 7.47 -3.73 -29.67
N GLY A 280 8.75 -3.59 -29.32
CA GLY A 280 9.85 -4.40 -29.85
C GLY A 280 10.03 -5.79 -29.20
N SER A 281 9.22 -6.15 -28.19
CA SER A 281 9.34 -7.40 -27.43
C SER A 281 8.95 -8.66 -28.21
N GLY A 282 8.20 -8.52 -29.32
CA GLY A 282 7.68 -9.65 -30.10
C GLY A 282 6.52 -10.40 -29.43
N LEU A 283 5.97 -9.85 -28.34
CA LEU A 283 4.80 -10.40 -27.64
C LEU A 283 3.50 -10.17 -28.43
N ALA A 284 2.52 -11.06 -28.25
CA ALA A 284 1.22 -10.95 -28.90
C ALA A 284 0.45 -9.72 -28.35
N PRO A 285 -0.22 -8.91 -29.21
CA PRO A 285 -0.90 -7.68 -28.77
C PRO A 285 -1.99 -7.90 -27.72
N GLU A 286 -2.68 -9.03 -27.75
CA GLU A 286 -3.75 -9.43 -26.83
C GLU A 286 -3.25 -10.05 -25.53
N LEU A 287 -1.93 -10.25 -25.38
CA LEU A 287 -1.37 -10.86 -24.18
C LEU A 287 -1.55 -9.90 -22.98
N PRO A 288 -2.22 -10.33 -21.90
CA PRO A 288 -2.34 -9.53 -20.70
C PRO A 288 -1.00 -9.44 -19.98
N LEU A 289 -0.61 -8.24 -19.56
CA LEU A 289 0.60 -7.92 -18.83
C LEU A 289 0.28 -7.02 -17.65
N ALA A 290 0.69 -7.42 -16.45
CA ALA A 290 0.50 -6.58 -15.27
C ALA A 290 1.41 -5.34 -15.36
N ILE A 291 0.84 -4.20 -15.02
CA ILE A 291 1.51 -2.90 -14.94
C ILE A 291 1.54 -2.48 -13.49
N ASN A 292 2.73 -2.14 -12.98
CA ASN A 292 2.87 -1.35 -11.76
C ASN A 292 2.84 0.14 -12.14
N CYS A 293 1.82 0.87 -11.70
CA CYS A 293 1.64 2.25 -12.15
C CYS A 293 2.70 3.19 -11.57
N GLU A 294 3.06 3.02 -10.30
CA GLU A 294 3.80 4.02 -9.50
C GLU A 294 3.17 5.42 -9.60
N TYR A 295 1.84 5.47 -9.49
CA TYR A 295 1.08 6.68 -9.77
C TYR A 295 1.13 7.75 -8.68
N GLY A 296 1.91 7.53 -7.61
CA GLY A 296 2.09 8.52 -6.56
C GLY A 296 2.71 9.81 -7.09
N ALA A 297 3.46 9.71 -8.19
CA ALA A 297 4.07 10.80 -8.93
C ALA A 297 3.13 11.50 -9.95
N PHE A 298 1.86 11.09 -10.04
CA PHE A 298 0.88 11.78 -10.89
C PHE A 298 0.87 13.29 -10.59
N ASP A 299 0.91 14.08 -11.67
CA ASP A 299 0.84 15.54 -11.63
C ASP A 299 1.95 16.22 -10.80
N ASN A 300 3.18 15.67 -10.83
CA ASN A 300 4.39 16.38 -10.39
C ASN A 300 4.60 17.71 -11.15
N SER A 301 3.93 17.88 -12.31
CA SER A 301 3.89 19.15 -13.05
C SER A 301 2.86 20.16 -12.53
N HIS A 302 2.05 19.79 -11.53
CA HIS A 302 1.09 20.63 -10.80
C HIS A 302 0.07 21.36 -11.69
N ARG A 303 -0.56 20.61 -12.60
CA ARG A 303 -1.51 21.11 -13.59
C ARG A 303 -2.95 21.10 -13.09
N VAL A 304 -3.36 20.07 -12.36
CA VAL A 304 -4.79 19.81 -12.04
C VAL A 304 -5.05 19.51 -10.57
N LEU A 305 -4.05 19.07 -9.81
CA LEU A 305 -4.22 18.80 -8.39
C LEU A 305 -4.48 20.08 -7.61
N PRO A 306 -5.54 20.14 -6.76
CA PRO A 306 -5.93 21.34 -6.04
C PRO A 306 -5.06 21.56 -4.80
N ARG A 307 -3.78 21.84 -5.01
CA ARG A 307 -2.80 22.06 -3.93
C ARG A 307 -3.12 23.33 -3.16
N THR A 308 -3.20 23.22 -1.84
CA THR A 308 -3.27 24.36 -0.92
C THR A 308 -1.85 24.82 -0.54
N LYS A 309 -1.73 25.98 0.13
CA LYS A 309 -0.45 26.44 0.68
C LYS A 309 0.23 25.40 1.58
N HIS A 310 -0.56 24.62 2.32
CA HIS A 310 -0.05 23.58 3.21
C HIS A 310 0.45 22.35 2.43
N ASP A 311 -0.20 21.99 1.32
CA ASP A 311 0.32 20.93 0.43
C ASP A 311 1.62 21.34 -0.29
N ILE A 312 1.83 22.65 -0.46
CA ILE A 312 3.09 23.20 -0.98
C ILE A 312 4.18 23.11 0.07
N GLU A 313 3.90 23.50 1.31
CA GLU A 313 4.84 23.39 2.43
C GLU A 313 5.27 21.93 2.70
N ILE A 314 4.33 20.97 2.71
CA ILE A 314 4.64 19.53 2.84
C ILE A 314 5.63 19.07 1.76
N ASP A 315 5.43 19.55 0.54
CA ASP A 315 6.26 19.16 -0.60
C ASP A 315 7.66 19.77 -0.50
N GLU A 316 7.76 21.07 -0.22
CA GLU A 316 9.02 21.80 -0.05
C GLU A 316 9.89 21.27 1.09
N GLU A 317 9.28 20.81 2.19
CA GLU A 317 9.98 20.24 3.35
C GLU A 317 10.20 18.72 3.26
N SER A 318 9.68 18.06 2.23
CA SER A 318 9.85 16.62 2.06
C SER A 318 11.27 16.22 1.65
N ALA A 319 11.59 14.93 1.77
CA ALA A 319 12.88 14.39 1.34
C ALA A 319 13.16 14.58 -0.17
N LYS A 320 12.11 14.65 -1.00
CA LYS A 320 12.19 14.88 -2.44
C LYS A 320 11.15 15.93 -2.87
N PRO A 321 11.47 17.23 -2.77
CA PRO A 321 10.57 18.30 -3.20
C PRO A 321 10.27 18.21 -4.71
N GLY A 322 9.00 18.42 -5.08
CA GLY A 322 8.51 18.35 -6.46
C GLY A 322 8.19 16.94 -6.97
N GLU A 323 8.46 15.89 -6.17
CA GLU A 323 8.11 14.50 -6.50
C GLU A 323 6.90 14.01 -5.69
N GLN A 324 6.27 12.92 -6.12
CA GLN A 324 5.17 12.25 -5.40
C GLN A 324 3.97 13.17 -5.08
N ALA A 325 3.62 14.09 -6.00
CA ALA A 325 2.60 15.11 -5.76
C ALA A 325 1.23 14.53 -5.38
N PHE A 326 0.77 13.49 -6.10
CA PHE A 326 -0.49 12.83 -5.81
C PHE A 326 -0.47 12.07 -4.48
N GLU A 327 0.64 11.40 -4.18
CA GLU A 327 0.82 10.68 -2.92
C GLU A 327 0.78 11.63 -1.72
N LYS A 328 1.50 12.76 -1.80
CA LYS A 328 1.51 13.81 -0.77
C LYS A 328 0.13 14.39 -0.47
N MET A 329 -0.78 14.36 -1.46
CA MET A 329 -2.12 14.90 -1.27
C MET A 329 -3.15 13.88 -0.76
N SER A 330 -2.87 12.58 -0.88
CA SER A 330 -3.89 11.52 -0.71
C SER A 330 -3.50 10.41 0.28
N ALA A 331 -2.21 10.13 0.47
CA ALA A 331 -1.73 9.03 1.29
C ALA A 331 -1.69 9.39 2.79
N GLY A 332 -1.83 8.36 3.62
CA GLY A 332 -1.97 8.50 5.07
C GLY A 332 -0.82 9.25 5.74
N LEU A 333 0.43 9.07 5.29
CA LEU A 333 1.60 9.73 5.86
C LEU A 333 1.43 11.26 5.94
N TYR A 334 0.77 11.85 4.93
CA TYR A 334 0.70 13.30 4.76
C TYR A 334 -0.61 13.91 5.25
N LEU A 335 -1.69 13.13 5.39
CA LEU A 335 -2.98 13.66 5.87
C LEU A 335 -2.89 14.23 7.29
N GLY A 336 -2.12 13.58 8.16
CA GLY A 336 -1.87 14.06 9.51
C GLY A 336 -1.02 15.32 9.55
N GLU A 337 -0.02 15.39 8.69
CA GLU A 337 0.85 16.56 8.58
C GLU A 337 0.14 17.77 7.99
N LEU A 338 -0.72 17.56 7.00
CA LEU A 338 -1.59 18.60 6.46
C LEU A 338 -2.49 19.20 7.54
N PHE A 339 -3.07 18.34 8.39
CA PHE A 339 -3.86 18.80 9.53
C PHE A 339 -3.00 19.60 10.53
N ARG A 340 -1.80 19.11 10.87
CA ARG A 340 -0.86 19.79 11.77
C ARG A 340 -0.54 21.19 11.26
N LEU A 341 -0.20 21.33 9.97
CA LEU A 341 0.16 22.61 9.36
C LEU A 341 -1.00 23.61 9.35
N VAL A 342 -2.22 23.16 9.05
CA VAL A 342 -3.40 24.03 9.18
C VAL A 342 -3.59 24.49 10.62
N VAL A 343 -3.50 23.56 11.58
CA VAL A 343 -3.64 23.88 13.02
C VAL A 343 -2.54 24.83 13.48
N LEU A 344 -1.30 24.67 12.99
CA LEU A 344 -0.18 25.54 13.29
C LEU A 344 -0.40 26.96 12.71
N ASP A 345 -0.80 27.10 11.44
CA ASP A 345 -1.11 28.40 10.82
C ASP A 345 -2.17 29.16 11.63
N LEU A 346 -3.25 28.48 12.04
CA LEU A 346 -4.33 29.09 12.83
C LEU A 346 -3.88 29.46 14.24
N HIS A 347 -3.00 28.66 14.84
CA HIS A 347 -2.42 28.93 16.14
C HIS A 347 -1.52 30.17 16.11
N GLU A 348 -0.64 30.27 15.12
CA GLU A 348 0.26 31.42 14.94
C GLU A 348 -0.49 32.71 14.61
N ARG A 349 -1.62 32.61 13.91
CA ARG A 349 -2.56 33.72 13.67
C ARG A 349 -3.39 34.11 14.90
N GLY A 350 -3.28 33.37 16.01
CA GLY A 350 -4.02 33.62 17.24
C GLY A 350 -5.52 33.33 17.16
N ILE A 351 -5.92 32.49 16.20
CA ILE A 351 -7.32 32.07 15.95
C ILE A 351 -7.65 30.81 16.76
N LEU A 352 -6.71 29.86 16.81
CA LEU A 352 -6.87 28.57 17.50
C LEU A 352 -5.87 28.45 18.66
N PHE A 353 -6.30 27.88 19.80
CA PHE A 353 -5.46 27.66 21.00
C PHE A 353 -4.79 28.94 21.51
N LYS A 354 -5.56 30.03 21.54
CA LYS A 354 -5.05 31.37 21.82
C LYS A 354 -4.40 31.44 23.21
N GLY A 355 -3.14 31.87 23.24
CA GLY A 355 -2.38 32.07 24.48
C GLY A 355 -1.75 30.80 25.05
N CYS A 356 -1.87 29.66 24.36
CA CYS A 356 -1.15 28.44 24.70
C CYS A 356 0.27 28.44 24.12
N ASP A 357 1.23 27.88 24.84
CA ASP A 357 2.57 27.58 24.32
C ASP A 357 2.63 26.10 23.91
N LEU A 358 2.70 25.83 22.60
CA LEU A 358 2.58 24.49 22.01
C LEU A 358 3.84 24.11 21.22
N PRO A 359 5.01 23.93 21.86
CA PRO A 359 6.26 23.62 21.15
C PRO A 359 6.17 22.31 20.35
N LYS A 360 5.44 21.31 20.85
CA LYS A 360 5.22 20.03 20.15
C LYS A 360 4.44 20.16 18.84
N LEU A 361 3.61 21.20 18.69
CA LEU A 361 2.86 21.43 17.44
C LEU A 361 3.82 21.78 16.28
N LYS A 362 5.04 22.26 16.59
CA LYS A 362 6.08 22.58 15.61
C LYS A 362 6.89 21.36 15.18
N GLU A 363 6.74 20.22 15.85
CA GLU A 363 7.41 18.97 15.47
C GLU A 363 6.68 18.38 14.25
N THR A 364 7.38 18.29 13.11
CA THR A 364 6.86 17.71 11.86
C THR A 364 6.38 16.27 12.11
N TYR A 365 5.23 15.91 11.54
CA TYR A 365 4.59 14.60 11.66
C TYR A 365 4.20 14.19 13.10
N CYS A 366 4.07 15.13 14.05
CA CYS A 366 3.61 14.81 15.41
C CYS A 366 2.14 14.37 15.48
N MET A 367 1.37 14.58 14.41
CA MET A 367 -0.01 14.12 14.24
C MET A 367 -0.08 13.21 13.02
N ASP A 368 -0.41 11.93 13.22
CA ASP A 368 -0.53 10.95 12.14
C ASP A 368 -1.99 10.82 11.64
N THR A 369 -2.22 9.99 10.62
CA THR A 369 -3.59 9.71 10.14
C THR A 369 -4.49 9.10 11.21
N GLY A 370 -3.90 8.37 12.17
CA GLY A 370 -4.63 7.78 13.30
C GLY A 370 -5.22 8.85 14.19
N PHE A 371 -4.50 9.94 14.42
CA PHE A 371 -4.98 11.12 15.14
C PHE A 371 -6.25 11.68 14.50
N LEU A 372 -6.27 11.87 13.18
CA LEU A 372 -7.44 12.37 12.43
C LEU A 372 -8.62 11.39 12.47
N SER A 373 -8.34 10.11 12.26
CA SER A 373 -9.37 9.06 12.32
C SER A 373 -10.05 9.07 13.69
N CYS A 374 -9.28 9.20 14.77
CA CYS A 374 -9.83 9.30 16.11
C CYS A 374 -10.59 10.62 16.33
N LEU A 375 -10.07 11.76 15.86
CA LEU A 375 -10.81 13.02 15.93
C LEU A 375 -12.19 12.88 15.29
N GLU A 376 -12.28 12.28 14.11
CA GLU A 376 -13.55 12.17 13.39
C GLU A 376 -14.56 11.24 14.07
N ASN A 377 -14.09 10.14 14.67
CA ASN A 377 -14.95 9.01 15.06
C ASN A 377 -15.16 8.86 16.58
N ASP A 378 -14.25 9.37 17.42
CA ASP A 378 -14.31 9.21 18.88
C ASP A 378 -15.25 10.24 19.53
N PRO A 379 -15.73 10.02 20.77
CA PRO A 379 -16.47 11.04 21.53
C PRO A 379 -15.58 12.22 21.96
N LEU A 380 -16.20 13.35 22.32
CA LEU A 380 -15.51 14.62 22.63
C LEU A 380 -14.39 14.45 23.68
N GLU A 381 -14.65 13.71 24.75
CA GLU A 381 -13.73 13.52 25.86
C GLU A 381 -12.47 12.75 25.41
N ALA A 382 -12.64 11.75 24.54
CA ALA A 382 -11.52 10.99 23.98
C ALA A 382 -10.68 11.85 23.03
N ARG A 383 -11.31 12.76 22.27
CA ARG A 383 -10.60 13.74 21.43
C ARG A 383 -9.79 14.73 22.26
N GLN A 384 -10.34 15.23 23.37
CA GLN A 384 -9.62 16.09 24.31
C GLN A 384 -8.43 15.37 24.95
N ALA A 385 -8.64 14.14 25.43
CA ALA A 385 -7.57 13.32 26.00
C ALA A 385 -6.43 13.07 24.99
N ARG A 386 -6.76 12.93 23.70
CA ARG A 386 -5.77 12.77 22.63
C ARG A 386 -4.93 14.03 22.42
N TYR A 387 -5.54 15.22 22.45
CA TYR A 387 -4.80 16.48 22.45
C TYR A 387 -3.89 16.60 23.66
N GLN A 388 -4.36 16.23 24.85
CA GLN A 388 -3.55 16.23 26.07
C GLN A 388 -2.36 15.28 25.95
N ALA A 389 -2.57 14.07 25.42
CA ALA A 389 -1.49 13.10 25.23
C ALA A 389 -0.45 13.57 24.19
N THR A 390 -0.91 14.20 23.11
CA THR A 390 -0.05 14.58 21.97
C THR A 390 0.66 15.90 22.24
N LEU A 391 -0.10 16.94 22.54
CA LEU A 391 0.37 18.33 22.67
C LEU A 391 0.53 18.81 24.11
N GLY A 392 0.06 18.04 25.11
CA GLY A 392 0.24 18.39 26.52
C GLY A 392 -0.75 19.44 27.05
N PHE A 393 -1.82 19.74 26.31
CA PHE A 393 -2.86 20.67 26.73
C PHE A 393 -4.26 20.14 26.39
N GLU A 394 -5.26 20.67 27.08
CA GLU A 394 -6.66 20.34 26.87
C GLU A 394 -7.36 21.51 26.14
N PRO A 395 -7.77 21.33 24.88
CA PRO A 395 -8.49 22.37 24.15
C PRO A 395 -9.95 22.50 24.58
N THR A 396 -10.54 23.64 24.26
CA THR A 396 -11.97 23.88 24.52
C THR A 396 -12.85 22.99 23.64
N PRO A 397 -14.11 22.70 24.04
CA PRO A 397 -15.05 21.93 23.22
C PRO A 397 -15.24 22.47 21.80
N ALA A 398 -15.24 23.80 21.62
CA ALA A 398 -15.38 24.43 20.32
C ALA A 398 -14.16 24.21 19.42
N GLU A 399 -12.94 24.26 19.96
CA GLU A 399 -11.72 24.02 19.21
C GLU A 399 -11.56 22.54 18.83
N VAL A 400 -12.03 21.63 19.70
CA VAL A 400 -12.08 20.19 19.37
C VAL A 400 -13.12 19.91 18.30
N GLU A 401 -14.27 20.57 18.33
CA GLU A 401 -15.27 20.42 17.27
C GLU A 401 -14.78 21.01 15.93
N PHE A 402 -14.10 22.15 15.94
CA PHE A 402 -13.41 22.69 14.76
C PHE A 402 -12.39 21.68 14.22
N SER A 403 -11.57 21.08 15.10
CA SER A 403 -10.58 20.07 14.73
C SER A 403 -11.21 18.83 14.10
N ARG A 404 -12.34 18.36 14.65
CA ARG A 404 -13.10 17.24 14.09
C ARG A 404 -13.61 17.54 12.68
N LEU A 405 -14.19 18.73 12.49
CA LEU A 405 -14.70 19.18 11.20
C LEU A 405 -13.57 19.32 10.15
N LEU A 406 -12.42 19.86 10.55
CA LEU A 406 -11.24 19.95 9.70
C LEU A 406 -10.70 18.56 9.31
N ALA A 407 -10.60 17.64 10.28
CA ALA A 407 -10.18 16.25 10.03
C ALA A 407 -11.11 15.56 9.02
N GLU A 408 -12.42 15.75 9.14
CA GLU A 408 -13.41 15.23 8.19
C GLU A 408 -13.19 15.77 6.78
N VAL A 409 -12.97 17.08 6.62
CA VAL A 409 -12.73 17.72 5.33
C VAL A 409 -11.47 17.17 4.65
N ILE A 410 -10.38 17.02 5.40
CA ILE A 410 -9.12 16.44 4.91
C ILE A 410 -9.31 14.97 4.52
N ALA A 411 -9.98 14.18 5.35
CA ALA A 411 -10.23 12.77 5.07
C ALA A 411 -11.14 12.57 3.85
N VAL A 412 -12.15 13.42 3.66
CA VAL A 412 -12.99 13.43 2.44
C VAL A 412 -12.15 13.77 1.21
N ARG A 413 -11.31 14.81 1.27
CA ARG A 413 -10.40 15.17 0.17
C ARG A 413 -9.52 13.98 -0.23
N GLY A 414 -8.85 13.35 0.74
CA GLY A 414 -7.97 12.20 0.49
C GLY A 414 -8.70 11.03 -0.18
N ALA A 415 -9.86 10.62 0.36
CA ALA A 415 -10.64 9.52 -0.21
C ALA A 415 -11.13 9.81 -1.64
N ARG A 416 -11.53 11.06 -1.92
CA ARG A 416 -11.97 11.49 -3.25
C ARG A 416 -10.83 11.50 -4.26
N LEU A 417 -9.64 11.95 -3.88
CA LEU A 417 -8.45 11.89 -4.72
C LEU A 417 -8.03 10.44 -5.01
N CYS A 418 -8.01 9.56 -4.01
CA CYS A 418 -7.70 8.13 -4.20
C CYS A 418 -8.62 7.43 -5.22
N ALA A 419 -9.87 7.89 -5.37
CA ALA A 419 -10.79 7.36 -6.38
C ALA A 419 -10.39 7.72 -7.82
N CYS A 420 -9.64 8.81 -8.02
CA CYS A 420 -9.30 9.31 -9.36
C CYS A 420 -8.40 8.34 -10.14
N GLY A 421 -7.34 7.82 -9.50
CA GLY A 421 -6.42 6.87 -10.16
C GLY A 421 -7.13 5.60 -10.62
N ILE A 422 -8.00 5.05 -9.76
CA ILE A 422 -8.81 3.87 -10.09
C ILE A 422 -9.80 4.18 -11.21
N ALA A 423 -10.51 5.31 -11.14
CA ALA A 423 -11.45 5.71 -12.18
C ALA A 423 -10.77 5.88 -13.54
N ALA A 424 -9.54 6.43 -13.57
CA ALA A 424 -8.75 6.58 -14.78
C ALA A 424 -8.37 5.23 -15.39
N ILE A 425 -7.92 4.27 -14.57
CA ILE A 425 -7.63 2.90 -15.03
C ILE A 425 -8.90 2.24 -15.58
N CYS A 426 -10.02 2.32 -14.86
CA CYS A 426 -11.28 1.71 -15.28
C CYS A 426 -11.82 2.33 -16.59
N ARG A 427 -11.79 3.65 -16.74
CA ARG A 427 -12.20 4.33 -17.98
C ARG A 427 -11.32 3.93 -19.15
N ARG A 428 -9.99 3.97 -18.97
CA ARG A 428 -9.01 3.57 -19.99
C ARG A 428 -9.23 2.13 -20.48
N LYS A 429 -9.45 1.20 -19.56
CA LYS A 429 -9.67 -0.23 -19.88
C LYS A 429 -11.11 -0.56 -20.24
N GLY A 430 -12.04 0.39 -20.11
CA GLY A 430 -13.48 0.13 -20.31
C GLY A 430 -14.07 -0.82 -19.28
N VAL A 431 -13.46 -0.94 -18.10
CA VAL A 431 -13.93 -1.81 -17.00
C VAL A 431 -15.13 -1.16 -16.32
N ARG A 432 -16.22 -1.93 -16.18
CA ARG A 432 -17.49 -1.45 -15.63
C ARG A 432 -17.87 -2.06 -14.31
N SER A 433 -17.24 -3.17 -13.93
CA SER A 433 -17.48 -3.88 -12.69
C SER A 433 -16.25 -4.68 -12.26
N GLY A 434 -16.15 -4.97 -10.97
CA GLY A 434 -15.09 -5.80 -10.40
C GLY A 434 -14.62 -5.28 -9.04
N HIS A 435 -13.62 -5.95 -8.48
CA HIS A 435 -13.10 -5.66 -7.16
C HIS A 435 -11.72 -5.00 -7.22
N VAL A 436 -11.57 -3.94 -6.43
CA VAL A 436 -10.30 -3.28 -6.16
C VAL A 436 -9.78 -3.85 -4.85
N ALA A 437 -8.81 -4.75 -4.95
CA ALA A 437 -8.15 -5.34 -3.81
C ALA A 437 -7.22 -4.30 -3.18
N ALA A 438 -7.67 -3.65 -2.10
CA ALA A 438 -6.94 -2.58 -1.47
C ALA A 438 -6.24 -3.05 -0.18
N ASP A 439 -4.96 -2.76 -0.06
CA ASP A 439 -4.23 -2.81 1.20
C ASP A 439 -3.93 -1.40 1.74
N GLY A 440 -3.49 -1.32 2.99
CA GLY A 440 -3.03 -0.10 3.64
C GLY A 440 -3.94 0.38 4.77
N SER A 441 -3.33 1.11 5.70
CA SER A 441 -4.00 1.58 6.92
C SER A 441 -5.21 2.48 6.64
N VAL A 442 -5.17 3.29 5.58
CA VAL A 442 -6.27 4.21 5.23
C VAL A 442 -7.48 3.40 4.75
N ALA A 443 -7.28 2.47 3.82
CA ALA A 443 -8.36 1.61 3.32
C ALA A 443 -8.95 0.67 4.38
N ASN A 444 -8.09 0.12 5.24
CA ASN A 444 -8.49 -0.94 6.17
C ASN A 444 -8.97 -0.43 7.54
N LYS A 445 -8.46 0.70 8.01
CA LYS A 445 -8.73 1.17 9.39
C LYS A 445 -9.63 2.39 9.48
N HIS A 446 -9.71 3.22 8.44
CA HIS A 446 -10.53 4.43 8.50
C HIS A 446 -12.01 4.10 8.24
N PRO A 447 -12.92 4.25 9.23
CA PRO A 447 -14.27 3.67 9.16
C PRO A 447 -15.13 4.14 7.98
N LYS A 448 -14.90 5.37 7.50
CA LYS A 448 -15.69 6.00 6.44
C LYS A 448 -14.99 6.05 5.07
N PHE A 449 -13.77 5.52 4.93
CA PHE A 449 -12.98 5.68 3.70
C PHE A 449 -13.66 5.01 2.51
N LYS A 450 -14.02 3.73 2.61
CA LYS A 450 -14.63 2.95 1.52
C LYS A 450 -15.91 3.61 0.98
N ALA A 451 -16.76 4.12 1.87
CA ALA A 451 -18.00 4.81 1.48
C ALA A 451 -17.72 6.11 0.71
N ARG A 452 -16.79 6.94 1.19
CA ARG A 452 -16.39 8.20 0.53
C ARG A 452 -15.72 7.96 -0.81
N TRP A 453 -14.85 6.97 -0.87
CA TRP A 453 -14.18 6.55 -2.09
C TRP A 453 -15.19 6.06 -3.13
N SER A 454 -16.17 5.24 -2.73
CA SER A 454 -17.22 4.74 -3.63
C SER A 454 -18.15 5.85 -4.12
N GLU A 455 -18.52 6.80 -3.25
CA GLU A 455 -19.28 7.98 -3.65
C GLU A 455 -18.52 8.78 -4.73
N ALA A 456 -17.24 9.06 -4.51
CA ALA A 456 -16.38 9.76 -5.46
C ALA A 456 -16.24 9.01 -6.79
N LEU A 457 -16.04 7.69 -6.73
CA LEU A 457 -15.93 6.85 -7.93
C LEU A 457 -17.23 6.86 -8.74
N GLY A 458 -18.37 6.77 -8.07
CA GLY A 458 -19.68 6.85 -8.71
C GLY A 458 -19.99 8.22 -9.32
N GLU A 459 -19.50 9.31 -8.71
CA GLU A 459 -19.56 10.65 -9.30
C GLU A 459 -18.71 10.78 -10.58
N ILE A 460 -17.52 10.18 -10.59
CA ILE A 460 -16.61 10.22 -11.74
C ILE A 460 -17.16 9.39 -12.91
N LEU A 461 -17.59 8.16 -12.62
CA LEU A 461 -18.04 7.17 -13.61
C LEU A 461 -19.54 7.29 -13.95
N ASP A 462 -20.21 8.34 -13.49
CA ASP A 462 -21.62 8.63 -13.76
C ASP A 462 -22.56 7.46 -13.42
N TRP A 463 -22.33 6.82 -12.27
CA TRP A 463 -23.18 5.71 -11.82
C TRP A 463 -24.61 6.19 -11.52
N PRO A 464 -25.65 5.41 -11.89
CA PRO A 464 -27.03 5.79 -11.65
C PRO A 464 -27.33 6.13 -10.19
N ALA A 465 -28.12 7.18 -9.99
CA ALA A 465 -28.69 7.49 -8.69
C ALA A 465 -29.65 6.36 -8.25
N GLY A 466 -29.59 5.96 -6.98
CA GLY A 466 -30.46 4.91 -6.43
C GLY A 466 -30.05 3.47 -6.75
N ARG A 467 -28.84 3.23 -7.29
CA ARG A 467 -28.30 1.87 -7.47
C ARG A 467 -28.30 1.05 -6.17
N GLU A 468 -28.64 -0.23 -6.29
CA GLU A 468 -28.68 -1.20 -5.19
C GLU A 468 -27.29 -1.59 -4.71
N SER A 469 -26.34 -1.75 -5.64
CA SER A 469 -24.94 -2.04 -5.36
C SER A 469 -24.01 -1.12 -6.17
N ASP A 470 -22.78 -0.96 -5.68
CA ASP A 470 -21.72 -0.26 -6.40
C ASP A 470 -21.06 -1.25 -7.37
N PRO A 471 -20.97 -0.94 -8.69
CA PRO A 471 -20.39 -1.85 -9.68
C PRO A 471 -18.91 -2.20 -9.43
N ILE A 472 -18.17 -1.25 -8.87
CA ILE A 472 -16.77 -1.42 -8.49
C ILE A 472 -16.67 -1.22 -6.99
N THR A 473 -16.13 -2.19 -6.28
CA THR A 473 -16.05 -2.17 -4.81
C THR A 473 -14.63 -2.34 -4.33
N ILE A 474 -14.31 -1.84 -3.13
CA ILE A 474 -13.05 -2.12 -2.45
C ILE A 474 -13.19 -3.38 -1.60
N THR A 475 -12.39 -4.39 -1.92
CA THR A 475 -12.15 -5.56 -1.07
C THR A 475 -10.85 -5.38 -0.30
N SER A 476 -10.66 -6.16 0.77
CA SER A 476 -9.37 -6.20 1.45
C SER A 476 -8.40 -7.03 0.60
N ALA A 477 -7.20 -6.49 0.35
CA ALA A 477 -6.17 -7.23 -0.35
C ALA A 477 -5.66 -8.42 0.49
N GLU A 478 -5.25 -9.47 -0.21
CA GLU A 478 -4.51 -10.58 0.36
C GLU A 478 -3.03 -10.21 0.51
N ASP A 479 -2.24 -11.06 1.19
CA ASP A 479 -0.81 -10.84 1.37
C ASP A 479 -0.07 -10.82 0.03
N GLY A 480 0.15 -9.61 -0.50
CA GLY A 480 0.77 -9.41 -1.80
C GLY A 480 2.25 -9.75 -1.85
N SER A 481 3.00 -9.37 -0.82
CA SER A 481 4.45 -9.51 -0.80
C SER A 481 4.93 -10.91 -0.40
N GLY A 482 4.09 -11.70 0.27
CA GLY A 482 4.30 -13.12 0.52
C GLY A 482 3.53 -14.00 -0.47
N ILE A 483 2.23 -14.19 -0.22
CA ILE A 483 1.39 -15.12 -1.01
C ILE A 483 1.37 -14.74 -2.50
N GLY A 484 1.21 -13.46 -2.82
CA GLY A 484 1.24 -12.97 -4.20
C GLY A 484 2.56 -13.29 -4.92
N ALA A 485 3.69 -13.11 -4.22
CA ALA A 485 5.00 -13.44 -4.76
C ALA A 485 5.18 -14.94 -5.01
N ALA A 486 4.66 -15.80 -4.13
CA ALA A 486 4.66 -17.25 -4.33
C ALA A 486 3.80 -17.66 -5.54
N ILE A 487 2.63 -17.05 -5.73
CA ILE A 487 1.74 -17.32 -6.86
C ILE A 487 2.40 -16.89 -8.17
N ILE A 488 2.96 -15.67 -8.23
CA ILE A 488 3.68 -15.19 -9.41
C ILE A 488 4.87 -16.09 -9.74
N THR A 489 5.61 -16.55 -8.71
CA THR A 489 6.70 -17.51 -8.86
C THR A 489 6.20 -18.82 -9.46
N SER A 490 5.08 -19.36 -8.95
CA SER A 490 4.43 -20.58 -9.48
C SER A 490 4.03 -20.43 -10.95
N MET A 491 3.36 -19.32 -11.30
CA MET A 491 2.96 -19.00 -12.68
C MET A 491 4.18 -18.92 -13.62
N THR A 492 5.23 -18.24 -13.17
CA THR A 492 6.49 -18.09 -13.94
C THR A 492 7.16 -19.44 -14.16
N MET A 493 7.24 -20.28 -13.13
CA MET A 493 7.79 -21.64 -13.25
C MET A 493 6.95 -22.52 -14.18
N ALA A 494 5.62 -22.40 -14.15
CA ALA A 494 4.75 -23.15 -15.05
C ALA A 494 5.04 -22.80 -16.52
N ASN A 495 5.23 -21.51 -16.83
CA ASN A 495 5.62 -21.05 -18.16
C ASN A 495 7.00 -21.61 -18.57
N ILE A 496 7.99 -21.51 -17.69
CA ILE A 496 9.35 -22.06 -17.93
C ILE A 496 9.30 -23.57 -18.22
N ARG A 497 8.54 -24.34 -17.44
CA ARG A 497 8.37 -25.79 -17.63
C ARG A 497 7.68 -26.13 -18.94
N ALA A 498 6.76 -25.27 -19.41
CA ALA A 498 6.12 -25.39 -20.71
C ALA A 498 7.03 -24.95 -21.88
N GLY A 499 8.24 -24.45 -21.60
CA GLY A 499 9.16 -23.88 -22.59
C GLY A 499 8.78 -22.47 -23.05
N ASP A 500 7.83 -21.83 -22.38
CA ASP A 500 7.44 -20.44 -22.62
C ASP A 500 8.34 -19.50 -21.79
N LEU A 501 9.42 -19.02 -22.39
CA LEU A 501 10.41 -18.16 -21.74
C LEU A 501 10.14 -16.66 -21.95
N LYS A 502 8.92 -16.27 -22.35
CA LYS A 502 8.57 -14.85 -22.52
C LYS A 502 8.85 -14.10 -21.21
N GLY A 503 9.61 -13.00 -21.33
CA GLY A 503 9.92 -12.16 -20.17
C GLY A 503 10.85 -12.81 -19.14
N VAL A 504 11.49 -13.94 -19.43
CA VAL A 504 12.47 -14.58 -18.54
C VAL A 504 13.84 -14.59 -19.22
N ARG A 505 14.86 -14.05 -18.57
CA ARG A 505 16.20 -13.94 -19.15
C ARG A 505 17.05 -15.18 -18.90
N ASP A 506 17.11 -15.63 -17.65
CA ASP A 506 17.99 -16.72 -17.21
C ASP A 506 17.26 -18.06 -17.04
N GLY A 507 15.93 -18.07 -17.20
CA GLY A 507 15.07 -19.26 -17.07
C GLY A 507 15.36 -20.39 -18.07
N GLY A 508 16.10 -20.10 -19.16
CA GLY A 508 16.52 -21.11 -20.16
C GLY A 508 17.38 -22.25 -19.59
N GLN A 509 17.91 -22.11 -18.38
CA GLN A 509 18.63 -23.19 -17.68
C GLN A 509 17.73 -24.34 -17.18
N TYR A 510 16.41 -24.25 -17.35
CA TYR A 510 15.41 -25.21 -16.83
C TYR A 510 14.64 -26.00 -17.88
N ILE A 511 14.93 -25.86 -19.17
CA ILE A 511 14.28 -26.71 -20.18
C ILE A 511 14.69 -28.18 -19.93
N GLY A 512 13.77 -28.98 -19.37
CA GLY A 512 13.93 -30.44 -19.24
C GLY A 512 14.35 -31.00 -17.87
N LYS A 513 14.44 -30.20 -16.79
CA LYS A 513 14.58 -30.72 -15.42
C LYS A 513 13.18 -30.85 -14.80
N GLN A 514 12.66 -32.09 -14.76
CA GLN A 514 11.33 -32.45 -14.23
C GLN A 514 11.30 -32.42 -12.71
#